data_AF-A0AAW7L924-F1
#
_entry.id   AF-A0AAW7L924-F1
#
_cell.length_a   1.000
_cell.length_b   1.000
_cell.length_c   1.000
_cell.angle_alpha   90.00
_cell.angle_beta   90.00
_cell.angle_gamma   90.00
#
_symmetry.space_group_name_H-M   'P 1'
#
loop_
_entity.id
_entity.type
_entity.pdbx_description
1 polymer ?
#
loop_
_entity_poly.entity_id
_entity_poly.type
_entity_poly.pdbx_seq_one_letter_code
_entity_poly.pdbx_strand_id
1 'polypeptide(L)'
;MDYLALKHSHMAIALVSIILFYVRSFSRMGSGSLAKNKLVFIGSHSIDTLLIVSAIGLMAMAKINPLEQLWLLEKIILVIVYIVVGIISAKQTTTVPKIVFLVLNTAVILAIGYLATAKAPLLL
;
A
#
# COMPACT_ATOMS: atom_id res chain seq x y z
N MET A 1 -20.68 -12.92 -1.90
CA MET A 1 -20.32 -11.51 -2.18
C MET A 1 -20.14 -11.40 -3.68
N ASP A 2 -20.69 -10.37 -4.31
CA ASP A 2 -20.45 -10.10 -5.73
C ASP A 2 -19.00 -9.63 -5.94
N TYR A 3 -18.40 -10.01 -7.06
CA TYR A 3 -17.00 -9.68 -7.38
C TYR A 3 -16.80 -8.17 -7.49
N LEU A 4 -17.76 -7.45 -8.09
CA LEU A 4 -17.66 -6.00 -8.25
C LEU A 4 -17.73 -5.28 -6.90
N ALA A 5 -18.62 -5.72 -6.01
CA ALA A 5 -18.69 -5.19 -4.65
C ALA A 5 -17.34 -5.33 -3.93
N LEU A 6 -16.74 -6.53 -3.93
CA LEU A 6 -15.43 -6.76 -3.31
C LEU A 6 -14.34 -5.91 -3.97
N LYS A 7 -14.38 -5.75 -5.30
CA LYS A 7 -13.40 -4.94 -6.04
C LYS A 7 -13.49 -3.46 -5.66
N HIS A 8 -14.69 -2.90 -5.58
CA HIS A 8 -14.89 -1.52 -5.16
C HIS A 8 -14.48 -1.31 -3.70
N SER A 9 -14.82 -2.26 -2.81
CA SER A 9 -14.36 -2.22 -1.42
C SER A 9 -12.83 -2.27 -1.32
N HIS A 10 -12.16 -3.16 -2.05
CA HIS A 10 -10.70 -3.22 -2.09
C HIS A 10 -10.08 -1.90 -2.55
N MET A 11 -10.62 -1.28 -3.60
CA MET A 11 -10.14 0.02 -4.09
C MET A 11 -10.32 1.13 -3.04
N ALA A 12 -11.47 1.16 -2.34
CA ALA A 12 -11.71 2.12 -1.26
C ALA A 12 -10.72 1.92 -0.10
N ILE A 13 -10.50 0.67 0.32
CA ILE A 13 -9.53 0.31 1.37
C ILE A 13 -8.11 0.71 0.94
N ALA A 14 -7.74 0.52 -0.33
CA ALA A 14 -6.45 0.93 -0.87
C ALA A 14 -6.26 2.45 -0.78
N LEU A 15 -7.28 3.23 -1.16
CA LEU A 15 -7.24 4.69 -1.03
C LEU A 15 -7.08 5.13 0.43
N VAL A 16 -7.83 4.52 1.35
CA VAL A 16 -7.72 4.82 2.79
C VAL A 16 -6.32 4.46 3.31
N SER A 17 -5.75 3.32 2.94
CA SER A 17 -4.38 2.93 3.31
C SER A 17 -3.34 3.96 2.84
N ILE A 18 -3.46 4.44 1.60
CA ILE A 18 -2.58 5.48 1.04
C ILE A 18 -2.71 6.79 1.83
N ILE A 19 -3.93 7.23 2.12
CA ILE A 19 -4.17 8.45 2.92
C ILE A 19 -3.53 8.31 4.31
N LEU A 20 -3.76 7.18 5.00
CA LEU A 20 -3.17 6.91 6.32
C LEU A 20 -1.65 6.82 6.28
N PHE A 21 -1.05 6.30 5.20
CA PHE A 21 0.39 6.33 4.99
C PHE A 21 0.93 7.76 4.95
N TYR A 22 0.33 8.66 4.18
CA TYR A 22 0.75 10.05 4.11
C TYR A 22 0.54 10.80 5.42
N VAL A 23 -0.62 10.63 6.07
CA VAL A 23 -0.92 11.24 7.38
C VAL A 23 0.16 10.85 8.41
N ARG A 24 0.54 9.56 8.47
CA ARG A 24 1.62 9.09 9.35
C ARG A 24 2.97 9.69 8.96
N SER A 25 3.28 9.73 7.66
CA SER A 25 4.57 10.24 7.16
C SER A 25 4.74 11.73 7.43
N PHE A 26 3.73 12.56 7.15
CA PHE A 26 3.75 13.99 7.45
C PHE A 26 3.75 14.26 8.95
N SER A 27 3.01 13.47 9.75
CA SER A 27 3.05 13.61 11.20
C SER A 27 4.46 13.39 11.78
N ARG A 28 5.24 12.43 11.24
CA ARG A 28 6.63 12.17 11.66
C ARG A 28 7.62 13.25 11.24
N MET A 29 7.27 14.06 10.24
CA MET A 29 8.08 15.22 9.81
C MET A 29 7.79 16.46 10.68
N GLY A 30 6.57 16.58 11.21
CA GLY A 30 6.21 17.59 12.21
C GLY A 30 6.52 17.14 13.65
N SER A 31 5.62 17.48 14.59
CA SER A 31 5.78 17.20 16.02
C SER A 31 5.63 15.72 16.41
N GLY A 32 5.25 14.84 15.49
CA GLY A 32 4.96 13.42 15.78
C GLY A 32 3.71 13.19 16.63
N SER A 33 2.95 14.23 16.99
CA SER A 33 1.79 14.14 17.89
C SER A 33 0.69 13.20 17.35
N LEU A 34 0.37 13.31 16.06
CA LEU A 34 -0.68 12.50 15.44
C LEU A 34 -0.24 11.03 15.22
N ALA A 35 1.04 10.79 14.94
CA ALA A 35 1.62 9.45 14.86
C ALA A 35 1.62 8.72 16.21
N LYS A 36 1.61 9.46 17.34
CA LYS A 36 1.46 8.90 18.69
C LYS A 36 0.00 8.59 19.07
N ASN A 37 -0.98 9.04 18.30
CA ASN A 37 -2.38 8.74 18.56
C ASN A 37 -2.68 7.27 18.25
N LYS A 38 -3.05 6.50 19.29
CA LYS A 38 -3.36 5.07 19.19
C LYS A 38 -4.45 4.76 18.16
N LEU A 39 -5.42 5.67 17.95
CA LEU A 39 -6.49 5.45 16.97
C LEU A 39 -5.97 5.42 15.53
N VAL A 40 -5.06 6.34 15.18
CA VAL A 40 -4.45 6.39 13.85
C VAL A 40 -3.55 5.17 13.63
N PHE A 41 -2.85 4.74 14.68
CA PHE A 41 -1.97 3.58 14.61
C PHE A 41 -2.75 2.26 14.48
N ILE A 42 -3.75 2.03 15.34
CA ILE A 42 -4.58 0.81 15.30
C ILE A 42 -5.41 0.77 14.01
N GLY A 43 -6.03 1.89 13.63
CA GLY A 43 -6.83 1.99 12.42
C GLY A 43 -6.03 1.65 11.15
N SER A 44 -4.76 2.08 11.08
CA SER A 44 -3.90 1.74 9.94
C SER A 44 -3.63 0.24 9.82
N HIS A 45 -3.38 -0.48 10.91
CA HIS A 45 -3.09 -1.92 10.84
C HIS A 45 -4.33 -2.72 10.42
N SER A 46 -5.51 -2.31 10.89
CA SER A 46 -6.78 -2.91 10.46
C SER A 46 -7.02 -2.73 8.97
N ILE A 47 -6.79 -1.51 8.45
CA ILE A 47 -6.93 -1.21 7.01
C ILE A 47 -5.94 -2.01 6.18
N ASP A 48 -4.68 -2.12 6.62
CA ASP A 48 -3.65 -2.87 5.90
C ASP A 48 -3.96 -4.38 5.86
N THR A 49 -4.50 -4.92 6.97
CA THR A 49 -4.98 -6.32 7.01
C THR A 49 -6.16 -6.53 6.06
N LEU A 50 -7.15 -5.63 6.09
CA LEU A 50 -8.30 -5.68 5.19
C LEU A 50 -7.88 -5.54 3.72
N LEU A 51 -6.84 -4.76 3.42
CA LEU A 51 -6.29 -4.60 2.08
C LEU A 51 -5.75 -5.93 1.54
N ILE A 52 -4.96 -6.64 2.35
CA ILE A 52 -4.39 -7.94 1.99
C ILE A 52 -5.50 -9.00 1.85
N VAL A 53 -6.41 -9.08 2.81
CA VAL A 53 -7.52 -10.05 2.79
C VAL A 53 -8.42 -9.82 1.57
N SER A 54 -8.76 -8.57 1.26
CA SER A 54 -9.57 -8.25 0.07
C SER A 54 -8.84 -8.55 -1.24
N ALA A 55 -7.52 -8.33 -1.31
CA ALA A 55 -6.72 -8.71 -2.48
C ALA A 55 -6.72 -10.24 -2.71
N ILE A 56 -6.53 -11.03 -1.65
CA ILE A 56 -6.59 -12.50 -1.71
C ILE A 56 -7.99 -12.95 -2.15
N GLY A 57 -9.04 -12.36 -1.58
CA GLY A 57 -10.42 -12.62 -1.97
C GLY A 57 -10.68 -12.35 -3.46
N LEU A 58 -10.16 -11.23 -4.00
CA LEU A 58 -10.27 -10.92 -5.42
C LEU A 58 -9.56 -11.94 -6.31
N MET A 59 -8.33 -12.36 -5.94
CA MET A 59 -7.60 -13.38 -6.69
C MET A 59 -8.35 -14.72 -6.70
N ALA A 60 -8.88 -15.13 -5.54
CA ALA A 60 -9.65 -16.36 -5.41
C ALA A 60 -10.95 -16.33 -6.22
N MET A 61 -11.70 -15.23 -6.18
CA MET A 61 -12.95 -15.08 -6.95
C MET A 61 -12.69 -14.99 -8.45
N ALA A 62 -11.64 -14.30 -8.87
CA ALA A 62 -11.25 -14.18 -10.27
C ALA A 62 -10.56 -15.45 -10.82
N LYS A 63 -10.21 -16.41 -9.94
CA LYS A 63 -9.43 -17.61 -10.27
C LYS A 63 -8.13 -17.29 -11.01
N ILE A 64 -7.49 -16.18 -10.63
CA ILE A 64 -6.24 -15.73 -11.26
C ILE A 64 -5.05 -16.29 -10.48
N ASN A 65 -4.16 -16.97 -11.19
CA ASN A 65 -2.86 -17.36 -10.66
C ASN A 65 -1.86 -16.21 -10.86
N PRO A 66 -1.27 -15.64 -9.78
CA PRO A 66 -0.30 -14.55 -9.92
C PRO A 66 0.96 -14.97 -10.69
N LEU A 67 1.33 -16.25 -10.67
CA LEU A 67 2.51 -16.74 -11.41
C LEU A 67 2.29 -16.76 -12.93
N GLU A 68 1.04 -16.81 -13.39
CA GLU A 68 0.68 -16.77 -14.81
C GLU A 68 0.44 -15.32 -15.30
N GLN A 69 0.18 -14.40 -14.37
CA GLN A 69 -0.12 -13.00 -14.66
C GLN A 69 1.03 -12.13 -14.15
N LEU A 70 2.04 -11.90 -14.99
CA LEU A 70 3.27 -11.18 -14.61
C LEU A 70 3.02 -9.81 -13.98
N TRP A 71 2.04 -9.05 -14.48
CA TRP A 71 1.65 -7.76 -13.90
C TRP A 71 1.16 -7.88 -12.45
N LEU A 72 0.52 -9.01 -12.09
CA LEU A 72 0.03 -9.27 -10.74
C LEU A 72 1.15 -9.75 -9.82
N LEU A 73 2.05 -10.60 -10.33
CA LEU A 73 3.26 -10.99 -9.61
C LEU A 73 4.10 -9.76 -9.26
N GLU A 74 4.34 -8.90 -10.24
CA GLU A 74 5.09 -7.65 -10.05
C GLU A 74 4.38 -6.73 -9.07
N LYS A 75 3.04 -6.63 -9.14
CA LYS A 75 2.25 -5.87 -8.17
C LYS A 75 2.43 -6.39 -6.74
N ILE A 76 2.47 -7.71 -6.54
CA ILE A 76 2.72 -8.33 -5.22
C ILE A 76 4.13 -8.00 -4.73
N ILE A 77 5.14 -8.10 -5.60
CA ILE A 77 6.53 -7.74 -5.27
C ILE A 77 6.62 -6.27 -4.85
N LEU A 78 6.01 -5.36 -5.61
CA LEU A 78 5.99 -3.93 -5.28
C LEU A 78 5.25 -3.64 -3.96
N VAL A 79 4.19 -4.38 -3.63
CA VAL A 79 3.53 -4.25 -2.32
C VAL A 79 4.49 -4.65 -1.19
N ILE A 80 5.30 -5.69 -1.35
CA ILE A 80 6.33 -6.08 -0.37
C ILE A 80 7.38 -4.96 -0.25
N VAL A 81 7.86 -4.42 -1.37
CA VAL A 81 8.80 -3.29 -1.39
C VAL A 81 8.21 -2.07 -0.67
N TYR A 82 6.94 -1.74 -0.93
CA TYR A 82 6.21 -0.66 -0.26
C TYR A 82 6.20 -0.84 1.27
N ILE A 83 5.92 -2.05 1.76
CA ILE A 83 5.91 -2.34 3.20
C ILE A 83 7.33 -2.15 3.79
N VAL A 84 8.35 -2.71 3.15
CA VAL A 84 9.75 -2.63 3.62
C VAL A 84 10.24 -1.17 3.65
N VAL A 85 10.02 -0.42 2.57
CA VAL A 85 10.37 1.01 2.47
C VAL A 85 9.61 1.81 3.53
N GLY A 86 8.32 1.53 3.73
CA GLY A 86 7.50 2.17 4.77
C GLY A 86 8.01 1.92 6.19
N ILE A 87 8.47 0.70 6.49
CA ILE A 87 9.09 0.36 7.79
C ILE A 87 10.42 1.09 7.96
N ILE A 88 11.28 1.13 6.94
CA ILE A 88 12.57 1.83 7.00
C ILE A 88 12.36 3.33 7.17
N SER A 89 11.40 3.92 6.44
CA SER A 89 10.98 5.32 6.56
C SER A 89 10.56 5.66 7.99
N ALA A 90 9.80 4.77 8.64
CA ALA A 90 9.32 4.97 10.01
C ALA A 90 10.44 5.02 11.06
N LYS A 91 11.57 4.37 10.79
CA LYS A 91 12.73 4.31 11.70
C LYS A 91 13.68 5.50 11.54
N GLN A 92 13.50 6.35 10.52
CA GLN A 92 14.36 7.50 10.29
C GLN A 92 14.10 8.62 11.31
N THR A 93 15.17 9.20 11.83
CA THR A 93 15.11 10.31 12.80
C THR A 93 15.34 11.67 12.12
N THR A 94 16.25 11.72 11.14
CA THR A 94 16.63 12.91 10.38
C THR A 94 15.69 13.23 9.21
N THR A 95 15.48 14.52 8.93
CA THR A 95 14.51 15.00 7.92
C THR A 95 14.83 14.55 6.50
N VAL A 96 16.10 14.60 6.06
CA VAL A 96 16.48 14.26 4.68
C VAL A 96 16.14 12.80 4.33
N PRO A 97 16.57 11.77 5.10
CA PRO A 97 16.16 10.40 4.86
C PRO A 97 14.63 10.19 4.90
N LYS A 98 13.90 10.87 5.80
CA LYS A 98 12.43 10.80 5.83
C LYS A 98 11.81 11.21 4.49
N ILE A 99 12.29 12.31 3.91
CA ILE A 99 11.82 12.80 2.61
C ILE A 99 12.20 11.83 1.49
N VAL A 100 13.46 11.34 1.47
CA VAL A 100 13.93 10.40 0.45
C VAL A 100 13.07 9.13 0.44
N PHE A 101 12.84 8.51 1.60
CA PHE A 101 12.01 7.31 1.67
C PHE A 101 10.53 7.60 1.41
N LEU A 102 10.03 8.79 1.75
CA LEU A 102 8.68 9.19 1.38
C LEU A 102 8.51 9.25 -0.15
N VAL A 103 9.43 9.93 -0.84
CA VAL A 103 9.42 10.05 -2.31
C VAL A 103 9.57 8.67 -2.95
N LEU A 104 10.48 7.83 -2.45
CA LEU A 104 10.65 6.46 -2.92
C LEU A 104 9.36 5.66 -2.77
N ASN A 105 8.72 5.74 -1.60
CA ASN A 105 7.47 5.01 -1.37
C ASN A 105 6.32 5.54 -2.23
N THR A 106 6.27 6.85 -2.47
CA THR A 106 5.32 7.46 -3.41
C THR A 106 5.52 6.89 -4.82
N ALA A 107 6.76 6.74 -5.30
CA ALA A 107 7.03 6.14 -6.60
C ALA A 107 6.55 4.68 -6.68
N VAL A 108 6.75 3.90 -5.61
CA VAL A 108 6.25 2.51 -5.54
C VAL A 108 4.72 2.46 -5.58
N ILE A 109 4.03 3.34 -4.84
CA ILE A 109 2.55 3.42 -4.86
C ILE A 109 2.05 3.74 -6.28
N LEU A 110 2.72 4.67 -6.98
CA LEU A 110 2.36 5.02 -8.36
C LEU A 110 2.58 3.84 -9.32
N ALA A 111 3.67 3.10 -9.17
CA ALA A 111 3.93 1.89 -9.96
C ALA A 111 2.87 0.81 -9.73
N ILE A 112 2.46 0.58 -8.47
CA ILE A 112 1.35 -0.34 -8.13
C ILE A 112 0.04 0.11 -8.79
N GLY A 113 -0.23 1.43 -8.77
CA GLY A 113 -1.39 2.02 -9.42
C GLY A 113 -1.39 1.83 -10.94
N TYR A 114 -0.23 2.03 -11.58
CA TYR A 114 -0.03 1.79 -13.01
C TYR A 114 -0.28 0.32 -13.38
N LEU A 115 0.33 -0.63 -12.66
CA LEU A 115 0.11 -2.06 -12.91
C LEU A 115 -1.38 -2.44 -12.77
N ALA A 116 -2.09 -1.80 -11.85
CA ALA A 116 -3.52 -2.06 -11.64
C ALA A 116 -4.42 -1.54 -12.78
N THR A 117 -4.02 -0.47 -13.48
CA THR A 117 -4.79 0.11 -14.59
C THR A 117 -4.37 -0.46 -15.94
N ALA A 118 -3.06 -0.52 -16.20
CA ALA A 118 -2.49 -0.99 -17.45
C ALA A 118 -2.63 -2.51 -17.61
N LYS A 119 -2.62 -3.27 -16.49
CA LYS A 119 -2.59 -4.74 -16.48
C LYS A 119 -1.49 -5.32 -17.39
N ALA A 120 -0.41 -4.56 -17.56
CA ALA A 120 0.78 -4.93 -18.29
C ALA A 120 1.96 -4.84 -17.31
N PRO A 121 2.89 -5.81 -17.34
CA PRO A 121 4.06 -5.75 -16.49
C PRO A 121 4.98 -4.62 -16.93
N LEU A 122 5.69 -4.03 -15.96
CA LEU A 122 6.67 -2.98 -16.20
C LEU A 122 8.08 -3.55 -16.33
N LEU A 123 8.40 -4.61 -15.56
CA LEU A 123 9.75 -5.17 -15.46
C LEU A 123 9.86 -6.67 -15.79
N LEU A 124 8.76 -7.43 -15.73
CA LEU A 124 8.73 -8.88 -15.95
C LEU A 124 8.11 -9.24 -17.30
#